data_AF-A0A3A8QL89-F1
#
_entry.id   AF-A0A3A8QL89-F1
#
_cell.length_a   1.000
_cell.length_b   1.000
_cell.length_c   1.000
_cell.angle_alpha   90.00
_cell.angle_beta   90.00
_cell.angle_gamma   90.00
#
_symmetry.space_group_name_H-M   'P 1'
#
loop_
_entity.id
_entity.type
_entity.pdbx_description
1 polymer ?
#
loop_
_entity_poly.entity_id
_entity_poly.type
_entity_poly.pdbx_seq_one_letter_code
_entity_poly.pdbx_strand_id
1 'polypeptide(L)'
;MTPSQQTTQGTQQAQTTQRPPDANAAAMNEEVTRLRQHIADLEQEMEARDTRATERTQAVQSQVDTHEQRAYEAERARQQRLARIQSGGQWMLAADQALEQGELDVDNALDIADQDFSVVGQSASTYGQGSVVVNSQRIRAQIAYARDAANRRDIYAARIALQTAGEELRLARAASLERAGTSNSLLNP
;
A
#
# COMPACT_ATOMS: atom_id res chain seq x y z
N MET A 1 0.90 70.20 -7.70
CA MET A 1 0.09 71.37 -7.30
C MET A 1 -1.10 71.43 -8.24
N THR A 2 -2.28 71.13 -7.72
CA THR A 2 -3.57 71.41 -8.36
C THR A 2 -3.78 72.92 -8.46
N PRO A 3 -4.70 73.35 -9.33
CA PRO A 3 -5.81 74.09 -8.75
C PRO A 3 -7.19 73.68 -9.29
N SER A 4 -8.15 74.09 -8.48
CA SER A 4 -9.53 73.65 -8.39
C SER A 4 -10.48 74.48 -9.27
N GLN A 5 -11.59 73.82 -9.63
CA GLN A 5 -12.98 74.30 -9.72
C GLN A 5 -13.25 75.83 -9.75
N GLN A 6 -14.05 76.26 -10.74
CA GLN A 6 -15.21 77.12 -10.49
C GLN A 6 -16.24 77.07 -11.64
N THR A 7 -17.43 77.58 -11.34
CA THR A 7 -18.77 77.12 -11.71
C THR A 7 -19.50 78.02 -12.72
N THR A 8 -20.66 77.48 -13.19
CA THR A 8 -21.93 78.18 -13.51
C THR A 8 -22.16 78.76 -14.93
N GLN A 9 -23.14 78.19 -15.66
CA GLN A 9 -24.54 78.68 -15.80
C GLN A 9 -25.10 78.67 -17.25
N GLY A 10 -26.18 77.89 -17.47
CA GLY A 10 -27.29 78.11 -18.43
C GLY A 10 -27.01 78.11 -19.94
N THR A 11 -27.91 77.78 -20.87
CA THR A 11 -29.26 77.19 -20.88
C THR A 11 -29.55 76.83 -22.36
N GLN A 12 -30.47 75.88 -22.61
CA GLN A 12 -31.22 75.67 -23.86
C GLN A 12 -30.45 75.02 -25.04
N GLN A 13 -30.89 73.83 -25.48
CA GLN A 13 -31.98 73.70 -26.44
C GLN A 13 -32.30 72.22 -26.64
N ALA A 14 -33.60 71.95 -26.72
CA ALA A 14 -34.15 70.66 -27.04
C ALA A 14 -33.62 70.18 -28.39
N GLN A 15 -32.95 69.03 -28.40
CA GLN A 15 -32.97 68.15 -29.54
C GLN A 15 -33.59 66.84 -29.06
N THR A 16 -34.92 66.78 -29.21
CA THR A 16 -35.68 65.54 -29.25
C THR A 16 -35.13 64.70 -30.40
N THR A 17 -34.02 64.00 -30.15
CA THR A 17 -33.61 62.89 -30.99
C THR A 17 -34.47 61.73 -30.51
N GLN A 18 -35.61 61.54 -31.19
CA GLN A 18 -36.31 60.26 -31.18
C GLN A 18 -35.29 59.20 -31.58
N ARG A 19 -34.69 58.57 -30.57
CA ARG A 19 -33.93 57.34 -30.73
C ARG A 19 -34.95 56.31 -31.24
N PRO A 20 -34.71 55.64 -32.37
CA PRO A 20 -35.63 54.61 -32.82
C PRO A 20 -35.74 53.57 -31.68
N PRO A 21 -36.96 53.19 -31.27
CA PRO A 21 -37.16 52.23 -30.18
C PRO A 21 -36.55 50.84 -30.48
N ASP A 22 -36.20 50.59 -31.75
CA ASP A 22 -35.70 49.29 -32.22
C ASP A 22 -34.19 49.05 -31.98
N ALA A 23 -33.37 50.09 -31.88
CA ALA A 23 -31.91 49.93 -31.69
C ALA A 23 -31.54 49.48 -30.27
N ASN A 24 -32.36 49.84 -29.27
CA ASN A 24 -32.18 49.39 -27.90
C ASN A 24 -32.71 47.95 -27.71
N ALA A 25 -33.78 47.57 -28.41
CA ALA A 25 -34.31 46.22 -28.38
C ALA A 25 -33.38 45.21 -29.07
N ALA A 26 -32.73 45.60 -30.18
CA ALA A 26 -31.75 44.75 -30.87
C ALA A 26 -30.48 44.50 -30.03
N ALA A 27 -29.90 45.56 -29.44
CA ALA A 27 -28.71 45.43 -28.58
C ALA A 27 -29.00 44.62 -27.29
N MET A 28 -30.18 44.81 -26.71
CA MET A 28 -30.62 44.08 -25.50
C MET A 28 -30.96 42.62 -25.82
N ASN A 29 -31.47 42.32 -27.03
CA ASN A 29 -31.62 40.95 -27.52
C ASN A 29 -30.27 40.26 -27.78
N GLU A 30 -29.28 40.97 -28.32
CA GLU A 30 -27.92 40.43 -28.49
C GLU A 30 -27.25 40.13 -27.13
N GLU A 31 -27.40 41.00 -26.14
CA GLU A 31 -26.91 40.75 -24.77
C GLU A 31 -27.63 39.57 -24.10
N VAL A 32 -28.96 39.46 -24.24
CA VAL A 32 -29.73 38.30 -23.73
C VAL A 32 -29.29 37.00 -24.42
N THR A 33 -28.98 37.05 -25.71
CA THR A 33 -28.49 35.89 -26.46
C THR A 33 -27.10 35.48 -25.99
N ARG A 34 -26.18 36.43 -25.77
CA ARG A 34 -24.85 36.16 -25.18
C ARG A 34 -24.94 35.61 -23.76
N LEU A 35 -25.80 36.15 -22.91
CA LEU A 35 -26.01 35.63 -21.56
C LEU A 35 -26.56 34.20 -21.59
N ARG A 36 -27.50 33.89 -22.49
CA ARG A 36 -28.01 32.52 -22.67
C ARG A 36 -26.92 31.56 -23.14
N GLN A 37 -26.08 31.99 -24.07
CA GLN A 37 -24.92 31.22 -24.51
C GLN A 37 -23.96 30.94 -23.35
N HIS A 38 -23.65 31.97 -22.55
CA HIS A 38 -22.75 31.85 -21.42
C HIS A 38 -23.30 30.95 -20.31
N ILE A 39 -24.61 30.98 -20.06
CA ILE A 39 -25.29 30.06 -19.14
C ILE A 39 -25.19 28.62 -19.65
N ALA A 40 -25.44 28.38 -20.94
CA ALA A 40 -25.33 27.05 -21.54
C ALA A 40 -23.88 26.51 -21.45
N ASP A 41 -22.88 27.36 -21.70
CA ASP A 41 -21.47 26.99 -21.57
C ASP A 41 -21.10 26.66 -20.10
N LEU A 42 -21.62 27.43 -19.13
CA LEU A 42 -21.44 27.20 -17.69
C LEU A 42 -22.12 25.91 -17.22
N GLU A 43 -23.33 25.63 -17.70
CA GLU A 43 -24.05 24.38 -17.41
C GLU A 43 -23.28 23.18 -17.96
N GLN A 44 -22.77 23.28 -19.19
CA GLN A 44 -21.95 22.23 -19.79
C GLN A 44 -20.61 22.03 -19.07
N GLU A 45 -19.96 23.12 -18.61
CA GLU A 45 -18.72 23.02 -17.83
C GLU A 45 -18.97 22.42 -16.44
N MET A 46 -20.07 22.79 -15.78
CA MET A 46 -20.52 22.20 -14.51
C MET A 46 -20.77 20.69 -14.67
N GLU A 47 -21.53 20.28 -15.69
CA GLU A 47 -21.83 18.86 -15.94
C GLU A 47 -20.56 18.06 -16.26
N ALA A 48 -19.63 18.64 -17.02
CA ALA A 48 -18.33 18.04 -17.28
C ALA A 48 -17.46 17.91 -16.02
N ARG A 49 -17.53 18.88 -15.10
CA ARG A 49 -16.83 18.83 -13.81
C ARG A 49 -17.42 17.76 -12.89
N ASP A 50 -18.74 17.68 -12.79
CA ASP A 50 -19.44 16.67 -11.98
C ASP A 50 -19.18 15.25 -12.49
N THR A 51 -19.17 15.07 -13.81
CA THR A 51 -18.81 13.77 -14.42
C THR A 51 -17.40 13.36 -14.04
N ARG A 52 -16.41 14.26 -14.20
CA ARG A 52 -15.00 13.99 -13.82
C ARG A 52 -14.82 13.76 -12.31
N ALA A 53 -15.57 14.47 -11.47
CA ALA A 53 -15.53 14.28 -10.02
C ALA A 53 -16.08 12.90 -9.63
N THR A 54 -17.15 12.46 -10.29
CA THR A 54 -17.74 11.13 -10.09
C THR A 54 -16.79 10.03 -10.54
N GLU A 55 -16.18 10.15 -11.72
CA GLU A 55 -15.18 9.19 -12.23
C GLU A 55 -13.97 9.08 -11.29
N ARG A 56 -13.44 10.21 -10.81
CA ARG A 56 -12.33 10.22 -9.84
C ARG A 56 -12.71 9.55 -8.53
N THR A 57 -13.91 9.82 -8.03
CA THR A 57 -14.39 9.22 -6.78
C THR A 57 -14.54 7.71 -6.92
N GLN A 58 -15.09 7.23 -8.04
CA GLN A 58 -15.19 5.79 -8.33
C GLN A 58 -13.81 5.13 -8.46
N ALA A 59 -12.86 5.80 -9.13
CA ALA A 59 -11.49 5.29 -9.26
C ALA A 59 -10.77 5.21 -7.90
N VAL A 60 -10.90 6.24 -7.06
CA VAL A 60 -10.34 6.24 -5.70
C VAL A 60 -10.99 5.15 -4.84
N GLN A 61 -12.32 5.00 -4.91
CA GLN A 61 -13.03 3.96 -4.15
C GLN A 61 -12.53 2.56 -4.55
N SER A 62 -12.42 2.28 -5.85
CA SER A 62 -11.90 1.00 -6.34
C SER A 62 -10.46 0.74 -5.92
N GLN A 63 -9.61 1.77 -5.88
CA GLN A 63 -8.25 1.66 -5.36
C GLN A 63 -8.24 1.33 -3.87
N VAL A 64 -9.04 2.05 -3.06
CA VAL A 64 -9.15 1.82 -1.61
C VAL A 64 -9.60 0.39 -1.35
N ASP A 65 -10.65 -0.09 -2.01
CA ASP A 65 -11.16 -1.46 -1.85
C ASP A 65 -10.07 -2.50 -2.18
N THR A 66 -9.31 -2.27 -3.25
CA THR A 66 -8.19 -3.16 -3.64
C THR A 66 -7.07 -3.15 -2.61
N HIS A 67 -6.73 -1.99 -2.05
CA HIS A 67 -5.71 -1.85 -1.03
C HIS A 67 -6.13 -2.49 0.30
N GLU A 68 -7.39 -2.34 0.70
CA GLU A 68 -7.94 -2.98 1.89
C GLU A 68 -7.91 -4.50 1.80
N GLN A 69 -8.33 -5.06 0.66
CA GLN A 69 -8.26 -6.50 0.42
C GLN A 69 -6.82 -7.01 0.48
N ARG A 70 -5.89 -6.34 -0.22
CA ARG A 70 -4.47 -6.71 -0.20
C ARG A 70 -3.87 -6.61 1.21
N ALA A 71 -4.25 -5.59 1.98
CA ALA A 71 -3.78 -5.41 3.36
C ALA A 71 -4.29 -6.55 4.27
N TYR A 72 -5.56 -6.94 4.13
CA TYR A 72 -6.13 -8.07 4.86
C TYR A 72 -5.41 -9.39 4.53
N GLU A 73 -5.17 -9.67 3.25
CA GLU A 73 -4.44 -10.86 2.81
C GLU A 73 -3.00 -10.88 3.33
N ALA A 74 -2.31 -9.74 3.30
CA ALA A 74 -0.95 -9.61 3.82
C ALA A 74 -0.88 -9.85 5.34
N GLU A 75 -1.85 -9.35 6.10
CA GLU A 75 -1.93 -9.57 7.55
C GLU A 75 -2.27 -11.02 7.89
N ARG A 76 -3.19 -11.64 7.15
CA ARG A 76 -3.49 -13.07 7.29
C ARG A 76 -2.24 -13.92 7.01
N ALA A 77 -1.51 -13.61 5.94
CA ALA A 77 -0.27 -14.31 5.61
C ALA A 77 0.81 -14.09 6.67
N ARG A 78 0.91 -12.88 7.25
CA ARG A 78 1.81 -12.60 8.38
C ARG A 78 1.49 -13.45 9.59
N GLN A 79 0.22 -13.54 9.99
CA GLN A 79 -0.20 -14.39 11.11
C GLN A 79 0.12 -15.87 10.86
N GLN A 80 -0.14 -16.36 9.64
CA GLN A 80 0.23 -17.72 9.24
C GLN A 80 1.75 -17.95 9.30
N ARG A 81 2.56 -16.99 8.83
CA ARG A 81 4.03 -17.08 8.95
C ARG A 81 4.46 -17.15 10.41
N LEU A 82 3.92 -16.32 11.29
CA LEU A 82 4.26 -16.33 12.71
C LEU A 82 3.89 -17.66 13.38
N ALA A 83 2.73 -18.23 13.04
CA ALA A 83 2.31 -19.53 13.52
C ALA A 83 3.25 -20.65 13.03
N ARG A 84 3.68 -20.63 11.77
CA ARG A 84 4.63 -21.60 11.23
C ARG A 84 6.04 -21.46 11.79
N ILE A 85 6.53 -20.22 11.98
CA ILE A 85 7.80 -19.97 12.66
C ILE A 85 7.77 -20.54 14.08
N GLN A 86 6.64 -20.39 14.79
CA GLN A 86 6.46 -20.99 16.11
C GLN A 86 6.44 -22.51 16.05
N SER A 87 5.66 -23.11 15.14
CA SER A 87 5.57 -24.55 14.94
C SER A 87 6.93 -25.16 14.60
N GLY A 88 7.63 -24.64 13.59
CA GLY A 88 8.97 -25.11 13.22
C GLY A 88 9.98 -24.99 14.37
N GLY A 89 9.89 -23.93 15.17
CA GLY A 89 10.70 -23.79 16.39
C GLY A 89 10.41 -24.85 17.45
N GLN A 90 9.15 -25.26 17.61
CA GLN A 90 8.78 -26.33 18.55
C GLN A 90 9.33 -27.68 18.09
N TRP A 91 9.28 -27.98 16.80
CA TRP A 91 9.87 -29.20 16.25
C TRP A 91 11.40 -29.23 16.36
N MET A 92 12.06 -28.09 16.12
CA MET A 92 13.50 -27.96 16.36
C MET A 92 13.87 -28.16 17.83
N LEU A 93 13.06 -27.64 18.76
CA LEU A 93 13.27 -27.84 20.20
C LEU A 93 13.07 -29.32 20.58
N ALA A 94 12.04 -29.97 20.04
CA ALA A 94 11.82 -31.40 20.26
C ALA A 94 12.99 -32.24 19.72
N ALA A 95 13.54 -31.88 18.56
CA ALA A 95 14.74 -32.51 18.01
C ALA A 95 15.97 -32.30 18.92
N ASP A 96 16.20 -31.08 19.43
CA ASP A 96 17.31 -30.82 20.36
C ASP A 96 17.17 -31.63 21.66
N GLN A 97 15.95 -31.73 22.20
CA GLN A 97 15.67 -32.54 23.40
C GLN A 97 15.88 -34.04 23.17
N ALA A 98 15.52 -34.55 21.98
CA ALA A 98 15.79 -35.93 21.59
C ALA A 98 17.31 -36.19 21.50
N LEU A 99 18.03 -35.30 20.81
CA LEU A 99 19.50 -35.36 20.70
C LEU A 99 20.18 -35.29 22.07
N GLU A 100 19.67 -34.48 22.99
CA GLU A 100 20.19 -34.40 24.36
C GLU A 100 20.02 -35.72 25.14
N GLN A 101 18.97 -36.48 24.85
CA GLN A 101 18.73 -37.81 25.43
C GLN A 101 19.54 -38.92 24.72
N GLY A 102 20.31 -38.58 23.68
CA GLY A 102 21.06 -39.52 22.86
C GLY A 102 20.22 -40.22 21.79
N GLU A 103 18.97 -39.77 21.58
CA GLU A 103 18.12 -40.23 20.49
C GLU A 103 18.59 -39.58 19.18
N LEU A 104 18.81 -40.41 18.16
CA LEU A 104 19.33 -39.94 16.86
C LEU A 104 18.24 -39.90 15.80
N ASP A 105 17.09 -40.52 16.04
CA ASP A 105 15.93 -40.48 15.13
C ASP A 105 15.17 -39.15 15.26
N VAL A 106 15.80 -38.08 14.77
CA VAL A 106 15.24 -36.72 14.76
C VAL A 106 14.76 -36.27 13.39
N ASP A 107 14.87 -37.14 12.38
CA ASP A 107 14.58 -36.84 10.98
C ASP A 107 13.17 -36.31 10.78
N ASN A 108 12.18 -36.97 11.38
CA ASN A 108 10.77 -36.55 11.27
C ASN A 108 10.53 -35.15 11.85
N ALA A 109 11.09 -34.85 13.03
CA ALA A 109 10.95 -33.52 13.63
C ALA A 109 11.63 -32.44 12.77
N LEU A 110 12.82 -32.75 12.25
CA LEU A 110 13.57 -31.84 11.38
C LEU A 110 12.89 -31.66 10.01
N ASP A 111 12.21 -32.68 9.47
CA ASP A 111 11.43 -32.60 8.23
C ASP A 111 10.23 -31.67 8.37
N ILE A 112 9.48 -31.81 9.47
CA ILE A 112 8.32 -30.94 9.72
C ILE A 112 8.79 -29.49 9.91
N ALA A 113 9.90 -29.28 10.63
CA ALA A 113 10.51 -27.96 10.76
C ALA A 113 10.93 -27.37 9.39
N ASP A 114 11.64 -28.13 8.55
CA ASP A 114 12.04 -27.67 7.21
C ASP A 114 10.82 -27.27 6.37
N GLN A 115 9.76 -28.08 6.41
CA GLN A 115 8.54 -27.82 5.66
C GLN A 115 7.85 -26.53 6.11
N ASP A 116 7.78 -26.29 7.42
CA ASP A 116 7.23 -25.04 7.96
C ASP A 116 8.05 -23.82 7.51
N PHE A 117 9.38 -23.89 7.54
CA PHE A 117 10.23 -22.79 7.08
C PHE A 117 10.23 -22.61 5.56
N SER A 118 10.01 -23.69 4.80
CA SER A 118 9.80 -23.63 3.35
C SER A 118 8.53 -22.80 3.04
N VAL A 119 7.43 -23.06 3.74
CA VAL A 119 6.19 -22.29 3.56
C VAL A 119 6.35 -20.84 4.04
N VAL A 120 7.08 -20.59 5.13
CA VAL A 120 7.40 -19.23 5.58
C VAL A 120 8.15 -18.45 4.49
N GLY A 121 9.18 -19.06 3.88
CA GLY A 121 9.95 -18.46 2.80
C GLY A 121 9.09 -18.16 1.56
N GLN A 122 8.24 -19.11 1.14
CA GLN A 122 7.35 -18.92 0.00
C GLN A 122 6.33 -17.79 0.23
N SER A 123 5.74 -17.75 1.42
CA SER A 123 4.83 -16.68 1.81
C SER A 123 5.55 -15.33 1.87
N ALA A 124 6.73 -15.26 2.49
CA ALA A 124 7.51 -14.04 2.58
C ALA A 124 7.93 -13.50 1.20
N SER A 125 8.31 -14.37 0.28
CA SER A 125 8.65 -14.01 -1.10
C SER A 125 7.45 -13.37 -1.82
N THR A 126 6.25 -13.93 -1.64
CA THR A 126 5.01 -13.40 -2.23
C THR A 126 4.70 -11.97 -1.78
N TYR A 127 5.04 -11.62 -0.54
CA TYR A 127 4.79 -10.28 0.05
C TYR A 127 6.04 -9.40 0.13
N GLY A 128 7.13 -9.73 -0.58
CA GLY A 128 8.34 -8.89 -0.67
C GLY A 128 9.15 -8.78 0.63
N GLN A 129 9.01 -9.73 1.55
CA GLN A 129 9.72 -9.73 2.85
C GLN A 129 11.10 -10.39 2.74
N GLY A 130 12.04 -9.73 2.05
CA GLY A 130 13.38 -10.28 1.75
C GLY A 130 14.14 -10.81 2.98
N SER A 131 14.12 -10.08 4.10
CA SER A 131 14.77 -10.52 5.35
C SER A 131 14.18 -11.83 5.89
N VAL A 132 12.86 -12.02 5.81
CA VAL A 132 12.20 -13.26 6.24
C VAL A 132 12.58 -14.41 5.30
N VAL A 133 12.69 -14.16 3.99
CA VAL A 133 13.15 -15.16 3.02
C VAL A 133 14.57 -15.62 3.36
N VAL A 134 15.51 -14.69 3.54
CA VAL A 134 16.91 -15.03 3.86
C VAL A 134 17.00 -15.83 5.15
N ASN A 135 16.36 -15.36 6.23
CA ASN A 135 16.43 -16.06 7.51
C ASN A 135 15.76 -17.45 7.43
N SER A 136 14.63 -17.57 6.70
CA SER A 136 14.00 -18.89 6.49
C SER A 136 14.92 -19.87 5.75
N GLN A 137 15.66 -19.41 4.74
CA GLN A 137 16.62 -20.25 4.01
C GLN A 137 17.81 -20.65 4.89
N ARG A 138 18.30 -19.74 5.73
CA ARG A 138 19.37 -20.04 6.69
C ARG A 138 18.95 -21.08 7.72
N ILE A 139 17.74 -20.96 8.27
CA ILE A 139 17.17 -21.95 9.20
C ILE A 139 17.14 -23.32 8.53
N ARG A 140 16.62 -23.41 7.31
CA ARG A 140 16.55 -24.66 6.54
C ARG A 140 17.92 -25.28 6.29
N ALA A 141 18.92 -24.46 5.95
CA ALA A 141 20.30 -24.92 5.79
C ALA A 141 20.86 -25.49 7.11
N GLN A 142 20.58 -24.85 8.24
CA GLN A 142 20.98 -25.36 9.56
C GLN A 142 20.23 -26.63 9.97
N ILE A 143 18.95 -26.77 9.62
CA ILE A 143 18.18 -28.01 9.82
C ILE A 143 18.81 -29.16 9.02
N ALA A 144 19.17 -28.92 7.76
CA ALA A 144 19.85 -29.92 6.93
C ALA A 144 21.22 -30.32 7.52
N TYR A 145 21.98 -29.34 8.01
CA TYR A 145 23.25 -29.60 8.69
C TYR A 145 23.07 -30.39 10.00
N ALA A 146 22.05 -30.05 10.81
CA ALA A 146 21.70 -30.77 12.03
C ALA A 146 21.39 -32.24 11.74
N ARG A 147 20.64 -32.50 10.67
CA ARG A 147 20.29 -33.84 10.23
C ARG A 147 21.51 -34.66 9.82
N ASP A 148 22.36 -34.09 8.98
CA ASP A 148 23.59 -34.75 8.53
C ASP A 148 24.56 -35.00 9.69
N ALA A 149 24.62 -34.10 10.68
CA ALA A 149 25.39 -34.32 11.90
C ALA A 149 24.79 -35.45 12.76
N ALA A 150 23.47 -35.48 12.98
CA ALA A 150 22.79 -36.54 13.72
C ALA A 150 23.01 -37.93 13.06
N ASN A 151 22.93 -38.00 11.72
CA ASN A 151 23.21 -39.21 10.95
C ASN A 151 24.65 -39.72 11.11
N ARG A 152 25.60 -38.79 11.27
CA ARG A 152 27.01 -39.09 11.56
C ARG A 152 27.28 -39.34 13.05
N ARG A 153 26.24 -39.35 13.88
CA ARG A 153 26.29 -39.48 15.35
C ARG A 153 27.06 -38.34 16.03
N ASP A 154 27.21 -37.21 15.35
CA ASP A 154 27.80 -36.00 15.90
C ASP A 154 26.70 -35.15 16.55
N ILE A 155 26.29 -35.57 17.74
CA ILE A 155 25.25 -34.91 18.53
C ILE A 155 25.65 -33.46 18.84
N TYR A 156 26.93 -33.23 19.12
CA TYR A 156 27.43 -31.89 19.44
C TYR A 156 27.24 -30.94 18.25
N ALA A 157 27.68 -31.32 17.06
CA ALA A 157 27.47 -30.51 15.86
C ALA A 157 25.99 -30.32 15.53
N ALA A 158 25.16 -31.34 15.71
CA ALA A 158 23.72 -31.26 15.48
C ALA A 158 23.04 -30.23 16.40
N ARG A 159 23.38 -30.22 17.69
CA ARG A 159 22.83 -29.25 18.65
C ARG A 159 23.31 -27.83 18.38
N ILE A 160 24.58 -27.63 18.02
CA ILE A 160 25.10 -26.30 17.61
C ILE A 160 24.37 -25.76 16.38
N ALA A 161 24.06 -26.63 15.41
CA ALA A 161 23.27 -26.29 14.25
C ALA A 161 21.86 -25.81 14.63
N LEU A 162 21.20 -26.56 15.52
CA LEU A 162 19.86 -26.21 16.03
C LEU A 162 19.86 -24.91 16.84
N GLN A 163 20.90 -24.66 17.63
CA GLN A 163 21.07 -23.38 18.33
C GLN A 163 21.20 -22.22 17.36
N THR A 164 22.04 -22.37 16.33
CA THR A 164 22.23 -21.35 15.28
C THR A 164 20.92 -21.10 14.51
N ALA A 165 20.19 -22.17 14.19
CA ALA A 165 18.85 -22.07 13.60
C ALA A 165 17.87 -21.33 14.53
N GLY A 166 17.99 -21.48 15.85
CA GLY A 166 17.20 -20.73 16.84
C GLY A 166 17.48 -19.22 16.83
N GLU A 167 18.72 -18.80 16.59
CA GLU A 167 19.06 -17.38 16.40
C GLU A 167 18.39 -16.81 15.15
N GLU A 168 18.50 -17.53 14.04
CA GLU A 168 17.87 -17.15 12.77
C GLU A 168 16.34 -17.14 12.87
N LEU A 169 15.75 -18.05 13.67
CA LEU A 169 14.32 -18.05 13.98
C LEU A 169 13.89 -16.76 14.67
N ARG A 170 14.65 -16.30 15.67
CA ARG A 170 14.38 -15.03 16.35
C ARG A 170 14.40 -13.86 15.37
N LEU A 171 15.34 -13.85 14.43
CA LEU A 171 15.45 -12.84 13.38
C LEU A 171 14.29 -12.93 12.38
N ALA A 172 13.91 -14.13 11.94
CA ALA A 172 12.77 -14.36 11.05
C ALA A 172 11.44 -13.90 11.68
N ARG A 173 11.26 -14.16 12.98
CA ARG A 173 10.10 -13.68 13.74
C ARG A 173 10.09 -12.15 13.82
N ALA A 174 11.21 -11.53 14.17
CA ALA A 174 11.31 -10.07 14.23
C ALA A 174 11.00 -9.42 12.87
N ALA A 175 11.60 -9.93 11.79
CA ALA A 175 11.35 -9.45 10.43
C ALA A 175 9.90 -9.69 9.97
N SER A 176 9.25 -10.77 10.42
CA SER A 176 7.83 -11.02 10.13
C SER A 176 6.90 -10.04 10.88
N LEU A 177 7.37 -9.47 11.99
CA LEU A 177 6.66 -8.44 12.74
C LEU A 177 6.79 -7.04 12.11
N GLU A 178 7.67 -6.84 11.13
CA GLU A 178 7.70 -5.61 10.35
C GLU A 178 6.50 -5.58 9.39
N ARG A 179 5.78 -4.44 9.37
CA ARG A 179 4.60 -4.28 8.51
C ARG A 179 5.05 -4.31 7.04
N ALA A 180 4.44 -5.17 6.23
CA ALA A 180 4.65 -5.16 4.79
C ALA A 180 4.20 -3.79 4.25
N GLY A 181 5.16 -2.94 3.86
CA GLY A 181 4.87 -1.63 3.27
C GLY A 181 5.80 -0.48 3.69
N THR A 182 6.59 -0.60 4.76
CA THR A 182 7.47 0.50 5.17
C THR A 182 8.66 0.71 4.23
N SER A 183 8.98 -0.27 3.38
CA SER A 183 10.19 -0.25 2.54
C SER A 183 9.94 0.06 1.06
N ASN A 184 8.69 0.06 0.56
CA ASN A 184 8.45 0.07 -0.89
C ASN A 184 7.27 0.93 -1.39
N SER A 185 6.60 1.69 -0.51
CA SER A 185 5.51 2.60 -0.94
C SER A 185 5.98 3.78 -1.79
N LEU A 186 7.30 3.95 -1.99
CA LEU A 186 7.92 4.98 -2.83
C LEU A 186 8.31 4.49 -4.23
N LEU A 187 8.23 3.19 -4.52
CA LEU A 187 8.75 2.59 -5.77
C LEU A 187 7.66 2.01 -6.69
N ASN A 188 6.39 2.18 -6.35
CA ASN A 188 5.29 1.98 -7.30
C ASN A 188 4.19 3.02 -7.02
N PRO A 189 4.12 4.11 -7.81
CA PRO A 189 3.00 5.04 -7.75
C PRO A 189 1.69 4.39 -8.25
#